data_AF-A0A931WD25-F1
#
_entry.id   AF-A0A931WD25-F1
#
_cell.length_a   1.000
_cell.length_b   1.000
_cell.length_c   1.000
_cell.angle_alpha   90.00
_cell.angle_beta   90.00
_cell.angle_gamma   90.00
#
_symmetry.space_group_name_H-M   'P 1'
#
loop_
_entity.id
_entity.type
_entity.pdbx_description
1 polymer ?
#
loop_
_entity_poly.entity_id
_entity_poly.type
_entity_poly.pdbx_seq_one_letter_code
_entity_poly.pdbx_strand_id
1 'polypeptide(L)'
;MDNISLFLISILFYFVVSEIFIDCRVLVYNEINEIDLVKILKKLGIIILLCLPVNINGNVFTIMGNAIAEKSVYSVLSFYQKATDGVVFSFFGLGNVQFAKEDTFVFLGLPSYQKAGNAAFVFAGFPLYQEANEIFVAFGGAAIQKSKEFSAVFLGIVGYQNSGKKAETALAMALYQKVQDKDRSFAFFSTLTSPALEKK
;
A
#
# COMPACT_ATOMS: atom_id res chain seq x y z
N MET A 1 -11.65 14.37 -5.28
CA MET A 1 -10.68 15.16 -4.50
C MET A 1 -9.57 15.59 -5.42
N ASP A 2 -9.04 16.78 -5.23
CA ASP A 2 -7.87 17.29 -5.94
C ASP A 2 -6.62 17.21 -5.03
N ASN A 3 -5.46 17.54 -5.59
CA ASN A 3 -4.20 17.51 -4.84
C ASN A 3 -4.10 18.56 -3.74
N ILE A 4 -4.81 19.70 -3.86
CA ILE A 4 -4.83 20.73 -2.82
C ILE A 4 -5.54 20.20 -1.57
N SER A 5 -6.72 19.58 -1.74
CA SER A 5 -7.44 18.97 -0.62
C SER A 5 -6.62 17.85 0.02
N LEU A 6 -6.00 17.00 -0.80
CA LEU A 6 -5.15 15.91 -0.31
C LEU A 6 -3.92 16.42 0.44
N PHE A 7 -3.31 17.51 -0.02
CA PHE A 7 -2.20 18.17 0.64
C PHE A 7 -2.59 18.70 2.02
N LEU A 8 -3.71 19.43 2.11
CA LEU A 8 -4.21 19.96 3.38
C LEU A 8 -4.57 18.85 4.38
N ILE A 9 -5.20 17.78 3.90
CA ILE A 9 -5.50 16.60 4.74
C ILE A 9 -4.22 15.94 5.23
N SER A 10 -3.19 15.84 4.38
CA SER A 10 -1.89 15.29 4.77
C SER A 10 -1.26 16.13 5.87
N ILE A 11 -1.21 17.46 5.70
CA ILE A 11 -0.69 18.38 6.72
C ILE A 11 -1.43 18.20 8.04
N LEU A 12 -2.76 18.24 8.02
CA LEU A 12 -3.57 18.12 9.23
C LEU A 12 -3.30 16.78 9.93
N PHE A 13 -3.32 15.69 9.18
CA PHE A 13 -3.10 14.35 9.73
C PHE A 13 -1.72 14.25 10.38
N TYR A 14 -0.65 14.59 9.66
CA TYR A 14 0.71 14.46 10.19
C TYR A 14 1.00 15.45 11.30
N PHE A 15 0.37 16.62 11.29
CA PHE A 15 0.42 17.56 12.41
C PHE A 15 -0.21 16.96 13.66
N VAL A 16 -1.44 16.45 13.57
CA VAL A 16 -2.12 15.80 14.71
C VAL A 16 -1.32 14.60 15.24
N VAL A 17 -0.87 13.71 14.36
CA VAL A 17 -0.03 12.56 14.75
C VAL A 17 1.22 13.05 15.47
N SER A 18 1.88 14.07 14.93
CA SER A 18 3.08 14.60 15.54
C SER A 18 2.83 15.29 16.89
N GLU A 19 1.65 15.86 17.14
CA GLU A 19 1.31 16.38 18.48
C GLU A 19 1.07 15.23 19.45
N ILE A 20 0.27 14.22 19.08
CA ILE A 20 0.00 13.05 19.93
C ILE A 20 1.29 12.36 20.36
N PHE A 21 2.21 12.10 19.43
CA PHE A 21 3.48 11.41 19.75
C PHE A 21 4.43 12.24 20.60
N ILE A 22 4.36 13.57 20.52
CA ILE A 22 5.18 14.47 21.34
C ILE A 22 4.54 14.67 22.72
N ASP A 23 3.23 14.85 22.80
CA ASP A 23 2.51 15.05 24.06
C ASP A 23 2.42 13.77 24.90
N CYS A 24 2.43 12.58 24.29
CA CYS A 24 2.60 11.34 25.05
C CYS A 24 3.95 11.29 25.80
N ARG A 25 5.01 11.99 25.35
CA ARG A 25 6.22 12.16 26.17
C ARG A 25 6.00 13.15 27.33
N VAL A 26 5.19 14.19 27.12
CA VAL A 26 4.90 15.23 28.11
C VAL A 26 3.98 14.73 29.24
N LEU A 27 3.02 13.85 28.94
CA LEU A 27 2.17 13.24 29.98
C LEU A 27 2.92 12.27 30.90
N VAL A 28 4.04 11.70 30.44
CA VAL A 28 4.89 10.79 31.25
C VAL A 28 5.87 11.58 32.13
N TYR A 29 6.21 12.81 31.75
CA TYR A 29 7.10 13.71 32.48
C TYR A 29 6.33 14.98 32.80
N ASN A 30 5.68 15.06 33.97
CA ASN A 30 4.86 16.16 34.53
C ASN A 30 5.44 17.60 34.35
N GLU A 31 5.60 18.07 33.12
CA GLU A 31 6.03 19.41 32.77
C GLU A 31 4.98 19.97 31.83
N ILE A 32 4.06 20.77 32.39
CA ILE A 32 3.22 21.64 31.59
C ILE A 32 4.14 22.69 30.98
N ASN A 33 4.64 22.41 29.77
CA ASN A 33 5.41 23.39 29.02
C ASN A 33 4.47 24.48 28.51
N GLU A 34 4.89 25.75 28.65
CA GLU A 34 4.24 26.87 27.97
C GLU A 34 4.20 26.62 26.46
N ILE A 35 3.15 27.11 25.79
CA ILE A 35 2.99 26.97 24.34
C ILE A 35 4.09 27.78 23.63
N ASP A 36 5.13 27.08 23.15
CA ASP A 36 6.15 27.68 22.29
C ASP A 36 5.65 27.75 20.84
N LEU A 37 5.09 28.91 20.49
CA LEU A 37 4.58 29.20 19.15
C LEU A 37 5.65 29.04 18.06
N VAL A 38 6.91 29.39 18.34
CA VAL A 38 8.00 29.30 17.36
C VAL A 38 8.31 27.84 17.03
N LYS A 39 8.33 26.98 18.06
CA LYS A 39 8.50 25.53 17.88
C LYS A 39 7.36 24.92 17.07
N ILE A 40 6.11 25.30 17.35
CA ILE A 40 4.94 24.83 16.60
C ILE A 40 5.02 25.26 15.13
N LEU A 41 5.34 26.53 14.85
CA LEU A 41 5.46 27.03 13.48
C LEU A 41 6.57 26.33 12.70
N LYS A 42 7.73 26.06 13.33
CA LYS A 42 8.83 25.30 12.70
C LYS A 42 8.39 23.89 12.33
N LYS A 43 7.70 23.20 13.25
CA LYS A 43 7.18 21.85 13.05
C LYS A 43 6.16 21.80 11.90
N LEU A 44 5.22 22.73 11.90
CA LEU A 44 4.24 22.88 10.83
C LEU A 44 4.93 23.14 9.48
N GLY A 45 5.94 24.02 9.44
CA GLY A 45 6.73 24.28 8.23
C GLY A 45 7.41 23.04 7.66
N ILE A 46 7.98 22.19 8.52
CA ILE A 46 8.57 20.91 8.11
C ILE A 46 7.49 19.98 7.54
N ILE A 47 6.35 19.84 8.21
CA ILE A 47 5.25 18.97 7.77
C ILE A 47 4.70 19.41 6.41
N ILE A 48 4.52 20.72 6.22
CA ILE A 48 4.12 21.32 4.94
C ILE A 48 5.11 20.92 3.85
N LEU A 49 6.42 21.05 4.11
CA LEU A 49 7.46 20.69 3.14
C LEU A 49 7.43 19.19 2.79
N LEU A 50 7.28 18.31 3.78
CA LEU A 50 7.24 16.86 3.57
C LEU A 50 5.98 16.40 2.84
N CYS A 51 4.84 17.06 3.07
CA CYS A 51 3.57 16.74 2.42
C CYS A 51 3.43 17.34 1.02
N LEU A 52 4.30 18.28 0.64
CA LEU A 52 4.16 19.05 -0.60
C LEU A 52 4.17 18.10 -1.81
N PRO A 53 3.11 18.09 -2.64
CA PRO A 53 3.10 17.34 -3.89
C PRO A 53 3.80 18.16 -4.98
N VAL A 54 4.88 17.62 -5.54
CA VAL A 54 5.61 18.22 -6.66
C VAL A 54 5.22 17.51 -7.95
N ASN A 55 4.56 18.23 -8.87
CA ASN A 55 4.18 17.68 -10.18
C ASN A 55 5.27 17.97 -11.22
N ILE A 56 5.82 16.92 -11.83
CA ILE A 56 6.79 17.00 -12.93
C ILE A 56 6.27 16.15 -14.09
N ASN A 57 5.89 16.81 -15.18
CA ASN A 57 5.42 16.18 -16.42
C ASN A 57 4.27 15.16 -16.22
N GLY A 58 3.36 15.44 -15.29
CA GLY A 58 2.20 14.58 -14.98
C GLY A 58 2.46 13.53 -13.90
N ASN A 59 3.70 13.42 -13.40
CA ASN A 59 4.05 12.59 -12.24
C ASN A 59 4.04 13.42 -10.97
N VAL A 60 3.56 12.86 -9.86
CA VAL A 60 3.57 13.55 -8.55
C VAL A 60 4.54 12.86 -7.60
N PHE A 61 5.44 13.64 -7.01
CA PHE A 61 6.40 13.23 -6.00
C PHE A 61 6.07 13.88 -4.67
N THR A 62 6.13 13.12 -3.59
CA THR A 62 5.93 13.63 -2.23
C THR A 62 6.63 12.74 -1.22
N ILE A 63 6.98 13.26 -0.04
CA ILE A 63 7.60 12.42 1.00
C ILE A 63 6.49 11.78 1.83
N MET A 64 5.60 12.59 2.38
CA MET A 64 4.52 12.18 3.28
C MET A 64 3.14 12.67 2.81
N GLY A 65 2.97 12.91 1.51
CA GLY A 65 1.72 13.45 0.97
C GLY A 65 0.80 12.39 0.37
N ASN A 66 -0.50 12.62 0.48
CA ASN A 66 -1.48 11.97 -0.38
C ASN A 66 -1.50 12.67 -1.76
N ALA A 67 -1.68 11.91 -2.83
CA ALA A 67 -1.58 12.48 -4.18
C ALA A 67 -2.41 11.75 -5.24
N ILE A 68 -2.82 12.51 -6.25
CA ILE A 68 -3.40 12.04 -7.51
C ILE A 68 -2.52 12.56 -8.65
N ALA A 69 -2.15 11.68 -9.56
CA ALA A 69 -1.35 12.01 -10.74
C ALA A 69 -2.01 11.50 -12.02
N GLU A 70 -1.74 12.21 -13.13
CA GLU A 70 -2.10 11.74 -14.46
C GLU A 70 -1.31 10.48 -14.80
N LYS A 71 0.01 10.56 -14.64
CA LYS A 71 0.95 9.44 -14.86
C LYS A 71 1.14 8.68 -13.56
N SER A 72 2.24 8.92 -12.85
CA SER A 72 2.60 8.12 -11.68
C SER A 72 2.67 8.93 -10.39
N VAL A 73 2.46 8.26 -9.26
CA VAL A 73 2.68 8.82 -7.91
C VAL A 73 3.84 8.08 -7.25
N TYR A 74 4.79 8.84 -6.72
CA TYR A 74 5.90 8.31 -5.93
C TYR A 74 5.90 8.94 -4.54
N SER A 75 5.80 8.11 -3.50
CA SER A 75 5.88 8.56 -2.12
C SER A 75 6.84 7.74 -1.26
N VAL A 76 7.36 8.36 -0.21
CA VAL A 76 8.00 7.60 0.87
C VAL A 76 6.93 7.00 1.79
N LEU A 77 5.92 7.79 2.15
CA LEU A 77 4.77 7.39 2.95
C LEU A 77 3.53 8.15 2.46
N SER A 78 2.37 7.50 2.45
CA SER A 78 1.09 8.13 2.10
C SER A 78 -0.07 7.25 2.54
N PHE A 79 -1.25 7.82 2.74
CA PHE A 79 -2.48 7.06 3.03
C PHE A 79 -3.37 6.87 1.80
N TYR A 80 -3.28 7.77 0.83
CA TYR A 80 -4.06 7.72 -0.39
C TYR A 80 -3.22 8.12 -1.59
N GLN A 81 -3.23 7.27 -2.61
CA GLN A 81 -2.58 7.55 -3.89
C GLN A 81 -3.42 7.07 -5.05
N LYS A 82 -3.41 7.84 -6.14
CA LYS A 82 -4.04 7.43 -7.39
C LYS A 82 -3.23 7.88 -8.60
N ALA A 83 -2.97 6.96 -9.51
CA ALA A 83 -2.39 7.19 -10.83
C ALA A 83 -3.44 6.85 -11.90
N THR A 84 -3.77 7.78 -12.79
CA THR A 84 -4.77 7.50 -13.85
C THR A 84 -4.22 6.75 -15.04
N ASP A 85 -2.93 6.86 -15.32
CA ASP A 85 -2.30 6.25 -16.49
C ASP A 85 -1.00 5.49 -16.18
N GLY A 86 -0.39 5.71 -15.01
CA GLY A 86 0.89 5.08 -14.64
C GLY A 86 0.81 4.24 -13.39
N VAL A 87 1.92 4.28 -12.63
CA VAL A 87 2.16 3.46 -11.44
C VAL A 87 1.96 4.25 -10.16
N VAL A 88 1.66 3.54 -9.09
CA VAL A 88 1.74 4.07 -7.72
C VAL A 88 2.84 3.34 -6.98
N PHE A 89 3.82 4.09 -6.49
CA PHE A 89 4.89 3.58 -5.65
C PHE A 89 4.84 4.22 -4.26
N SER A 90 4.95 3.38 -3.23
CA SER A 90 5.26 3.81 -1.87
C SER A 90 6.41 3.00 -1.30
N PHE A 91 7.35 3.68 -0.65
CA PHE A 91 8.38 2.97 0.12
C PHE A 91 7.77 2.32 1.37
N PHE A 92 6.98 3.06 2.13
CA PHE A 92 6.22 2.58 3.28
C PHE A 92 4.72 2.66 3.01
N GLY A 93 4.03 1.54 3.19
CA GLY A 93 2.57 1.48 3.12
C GLY A 93 1.99 1.19 4.51
N LEU A 94 1.42 2.18 5.20
CA LEU A 94 0.77 1.96 6.50
C LEU A 94 -0.70 2.36 6.39
N GLY A 95 -1.56 1.38 6.14
CA GLY A 95 -2.98 1.63 5.96
C GLY A 95 -3.31 2.41 4.67
N ASN A 96 -2.44 2.33 3.66
CA ASN A 96 -2.59 3.10 2.44
C ASN A 96 -3.56 2.45 1.45
N VAL A 97 -4.24 3.31 0.70
CA VAL A 97 -5.16 2.98 -0.37
C VAL A 97 -4.54 3.44 -1.69
N GLN A 98 -4.32 2.50 -2.61
CA GLN A 98 -3.65 2.75 -3.88
C GLN A 98 -4.52 2.33 -5.06
N PHE A 99 -4.58 3.21 -6.07
CA PHE A 99 -5.21 2.94 -7.36
C PHE A 99 -4.23 3.28 -8.48
N ALA A 100 -3.94 2.32 -9.35
CA ALA A 100 -3.09 2.54 -10.53
C ALA A 100 -3.71 1.89 -11.77
N LYS A 101 -3.51 2.51 -12.92
CA LYS A 101 -3.87 1.87 -14.21
C LYS A 101 -2.86 0.79 -14.56
N GLU A 102 -1.59 1.01 -14.28
CA GLU A 102 -0.53 0.02 -14.51
C GLU A 102 -0.31 -0.77 -13.21
N ASP A 103 0.64 -0.35 -12.38
CA ASP A 103 1.10 -1.13 -11.24
C ASP A 103 0.98 -0.37 -9.92
N THR A 104 0.72 -1.10 -8.84
CA THR A 104 0.89 -0.61 -7.47
C THR A 104 2.06 -1.34 -6.81
N PHE A 105 2.97 -0.60 -6.19
CA PHE A 105 4.14 -1.12 -5.50
C PHE A 105 4.23 -0.55 -4.08
N VAL A 106 4.40 -1.45 -3.11
CA VAL A 106 4.79 -1.10 -1.74
C VAL A 106 6.06 -1.85 -1.38
N PHE A 107 7.10 -1.14 -0.95
CA PHE A 107 8.32 -1.81 -0.50
C PHE A 107 8.11 -2.46 0.87
N LEU A 108 7.70 -1.70 1.89
CA LEU A 108 7.50 -2.21 3.24
C LEU A 108 6.12 -1.80 3.77
N GLY A 109 5.32 -2.76 4.26
CA GLY A 109 4.21 -2.44 5.17
C GLY A 109 2.88 -3.16 4.94
N LEU A 110 1.82 -2.54 5.40
CA LEU A 110 0.47 -3.06 5.54
C LEU A 110 -0.51 -2.20 4.71
N PRO A 111 -0.48 -2.26 3.36
CA PRO A 111 -1.45 -1.53 2.56
C PRO A 111 -2.86 -2.07 2.80
N SER A 112 -3.81 -1.17 3.04
CA SER A 112 -5.20 -1.57 3.25
C SER A 112 -5.85 -2.02 1.96
N TYR A 113 -5.55 -1.37 0.85
CA TYR A 113 -6.20 -1.66 -0.42
C TYR A 113 -5.28 -1.29 -1.59
N GLN A 114 -5.06 -2.23 -2.51
CA GLN A 114 -4.36 -2.00 -3.76
C GLN A 114 -5.21 -2.46 -4.93
N LYS A 115 -5.44 -1.56 -5.89
CA LYS A 115 -6.03 -1.90 -7.17
C LYS A 115 -5.15 -1.43 -8.31
N ALA A 116 -4.71 -2.37 -9.13
CA ALA A 116 -3.84 -2.15 -10.27
C ALA A 116 -4.48 -2.74 -11.53
N GLY A 117 -4.20 -2.18 -12.71
CA GLY A 117 -4.64 -2.80 -13.95
C GLY A 117 -3.74 -3.97 -14.37
N ASN A 118 -2.44 -3.90 -14.06
CA ASN A 118 -1.46 -4.92 -14.36
C ASN A 118 -0.98 -5.63 -13.09
N ALA A 119 -0.07 -5.06 -12.29
CA ALA A 119 0.51 -5.75 -11.12
C ALA A 119 0.25 -5.04 -9.78
N ALA A 120 -0.07 -5.80 -8.73
CA ALA A 120 -0.03 -5.35 -7.35
C ALA A 120 1.07 -6.08 -6.58
N PHE A 121 2.12 -5.34 -6.21
CA PHE A 121 3.32 -5.88 -5.59
C PHE A 121 3.53 -5.31 -4.18
N VAL A 122 3.84 -6.21 -3.23
CA VAL A 122 4.36 -5.85 -1.92
C VAL A 122 5.65 -6.63 -1.67
N PHE A 123 6.77 -5.93 -1.44
CA PHE A 123 8.03 -6.61 -1.19
C PHE A 123 8.02 -7.31 0.17
N ALA A 124 7.86 -6.58 1.28
CA ALA A 124 7.66 -7.19 2.59
C ALA A 124 6.48 -6.55 3.33
N GLY A 125 5.50 -7.33 3.73
CA GLY A 125 4.28 -6.75 4.26
C GLY A 125 3.08 -7.67 4.40
N PHE A 126 1.95 -7.05 4.72
CA PHE A 126 0.66 -7.72 4.83
C PHE A 126 -0.47 -6.86 4.23
N PRO A 127 -0.62 -6.82 2.90
CA PRO A 127 -1.79 -6.25 2.25
C PRO A 127 -3.10 -6.86 2.76
N LEU A 128 -4.09 -6.03 3.07
CA LEU A 128 -5.43 -6.52 3.42
C LEU A 128 -6.23 -6.90 2.17
N TYR A 129 -6.11 -6.14 1.09
CA TYR A 129 -6.82 -6.43 -0.16
C TYR A 129 -5.98 -6.02 -1.37
N GLN A 130 -5.88 -6.93 -2.34
CA GLN A 130 -5.21 -6.69 -3.61
C GLN A 130 -6.09 -7.16 -4.77
N GLU A 131 -6.20 -6.33 -5.81
CA GLU A 131 -6.90 -6.65 -7.05
C GLU A 131 -6.08 -6.17 -8.26
N ALA A 132 -5.66 -7.10 -9.12
CA ALA A 132 -4.82 -6.83 -10.29
C ALA A 132 -4.89 -7.94 -11.34
N ASN A 133 -4.18 -7.84 -12.46
CA ASN A 133 -3.97 -9.00 -13.33
C ASN A 133 -3.00 -9.98 -12.65
N GLU A 134 -1.92 -9.44 -12.08
CA GLU A 134 -0.89 -10.18 -11.36
C GLU A 134 -0.71 -9.63 -9.94
N ILE A 135 -0.59 -10.50 -8.95
CA ILE A 135 -0.41 -10.10 -7.55
C ILE A 135 0.78 -10.86 -6.97
N PHE A 136 1.66 -10.15 -6.27
CA PHE A 136 2.81 -10.76 -5.62
C PHE A 136 3.09 -10.16 -4.25
N VAL A 137 3.30 -11.02 -3.27
CA VAL A 137 3.87 -10.67 -1.96
C VAL A 137 5.13 -11.49 -1.74
N ALA A 138 6.28 -10.83 -1.60
CA ALA A 138 7.56 -11.56 -1.46
C ALA A 138 7.73 -12.12 -0.04
N PHE A 139 7.56 -11.27 0.98
CA PHE A 139 7.71 -11.64 2.39
C PHE A 139 6.52 -11.17 3.20
N GLY A 140 5.94 -12.04 4.03
CA GLY A 140 4.81 -11.72 4.90
C GLY A 140 3.53 -12.40 4.45
N GLY A 141 2.51 -11.66 4.04
CA GLY A 141 1.24 -12.29 3.71
C GLY A 141 0.22 -11.40 3.04
N ALA A 142 -0.99 -11.91 2.86
CA ALA A 142 -2.11 -11.13 2.37
C ALA A 142 -3.40 -11.64 2.99
N ALA A 143 -4.36 -10.77 3.31
CA ALA A 143 -5.68 -11.26 3.68
C ALA A 143 -6.45 -11.71 2.43
N ILE A 144 -6.52 -10.87 1.38
CA ILE A 144 -7.28 -11.15 0.16
C ILE A 144 -6.48 -10.77 -1.09
N GLN A 145 -6.34 -11.73 -2.01
CA GLN A 145 -5.80 -11.53 -3.35
C GLN A 145 -6.83 -11.95 -4.39
N LYS A 146 -7.18 -11.04 -5.31
CA LYS A 146 -8.03 -11.30 -6.48
C LYS A 146 -7.29 -10.94 -7.75
N SER A 147 -6.72 -11.94 -8.42
CA SER A 147 -6.01 -11.74 -9.67
C SER A 147 -6.82 -12.23 -10.87
N LYS A 148 -6.66 -11.58 -12.02
CA LYS A 148 -7.23 -12.11 -13.28
C LYS A 148 -6.35 -13.20 -13.90
N GLU A 149 -5.05 -13.18 -13.63
CA GLU A 149 -4.10 -14.14 -14.18
C GLU A 149 -3.40 -14.92 -13.08
N PHE A 150 -2.54 -14.23 -12.33
CA PHE A 150 -1.63 -14.86 -11.39
C PHE A 150 -1.65 -14.19 -10.03
N SER A 151 -1.61 -14.98 -8.96
CA SER A 151 -1.28 -14.44 -7.65
C SER A 151 -0.30 -15.35 -6.94
N ALA A 152 0.60 -14.76 -6.15
CA ALA A 152 1.53 -15.51 -5.33
C ALA A 152 1.85 -14.85 -4.00
N VAL A 153 2.14 -15.70 -3.01
CA VAL A 153 2.87 -15.34 -1.80
C VAL A 153 4.11 -16.22 -1.72
N PHE A 154 5.28 -15.60 -1.73
CA PHE A 154 6.54 -16.34 -1.73
C PHE A 154 6.86 -16.87 -0.32
N LEU A 155 6.93 -16.01 0.70
CA LEU A 155 7.17 -16.45 2.09
C LEU A 155 6.09 -15.92 3.03
N GLY A 156 5.36 -16.83 3.69
CA GLY A 156 4.44 -16.55 4.80
C GLY A 156 3.00 -17.04 4.59
N ILE A 157 1.97 -16.17 4.59
CA ILE A 157 0.57 -16.63 4.63
C ILE A 157 -0.40 -15.79 3.77
N VAL A 158 -1.28 -16.45 3.02
CA VAL A 158 -2.44 -15.81 2.39
C VAL A 158 -3.75 -16.35 2.94
N GLY A 159 -4.68 -15.46 3.30
CA GLY A 159 -6.01 -15.83 3.73
C GLY A 159 -6.82 -16.40 2.56
N TYR A 160 -7.17 -15.54 1.62
CA TYR A 160 -7.95 -15.89 0.44
C TYR A 160 -7.21 -15.49 -0.84
N GLN A 161 -7.03 -16.46 -1.73
CA GLN A 161 -6.33 -16.28 -2.99
C GLN A 161 -7.21 -16.78 -4.14
N ASN A 162 -7.63 -15.88 -5.03
CA ASN A 162 -8.43 -16.21 -6.20
C ASN A 162 -7.75 -15.68 -7.46
N SER A 163 -7.42 -16.58 -8.39
CA SER A 163 -6.75 -16.25 -9.64
C SER A 163 -7.47 -16.83 -10.85
N GLY A 164 -7.42 -16.16 -12.00
CA GLY A 164 -8.00 -16.71 -13.23
C GLY A 164 -7.17 -17.82 -13.89
N LYS A 165 -5.84 -17.82 -13.74
CA LYS A 165 -4.96 -18.82 -14.38
C LYS A 165 -4.12 -19.63 -13.39
N LYS A 166 -3.48 -18.98 -12.41
CA LYS A 166 -2.57 -19.66 -11.47
C LYS A 166 -2.54 -18.97 -10.11
N ALA A 167 -2.55 -19.75 -9.03
CA ALA A 167 -2.36 -19.31 -7.66
C ALA A 167 -1.22 -20.10 -7.04
N GLU A 168 -0.27 -19.42 -6.40
CA GLU A 168 0.95 -20.04 -5.88
C GLU A 168 1.28 -19.60 -4.45
N THR A 169 1.72 -20.56 -3.64
CA THR A 169 2.42 -20.35 -2.38
C THR A 169 3.73 -21.12 -2.43
N ALA A 170 4.88 -20.44 -2.32
CA ALA A 170 6.19 -21.10 -2.50
C ALA A 170 6.72 -21.67 -1.17
N LEU A 171 7.10 -20.78 -0.24
CA LEU A 171 7.42 -21.03 1.17
C LEU A 171 6.33 -20.43 2.06
N ALA A 172 5.08 -20.70 1.70
CA ALA A 172 3.90 -20.07 2.30
C ALA A 172 2.72 -21.02 2.43
N MET A 173 1.73 -20.59 3.21
CA MET A 173 0.44 -21.26 3.39
C MET A 173 -0.69 -20.40 2.82
N ALA A 174 -1.62 -21.02 2.09
CA ALA A 174 -2.91 -20.43 1.77
C ALA A 174 -4.02 -21.04 2.62
N LEU A 175 -4.83 -20.22 3.28
CA LEU A 175 -6.01 -20.72 3.99
C LEU A 175 -7.09 -21.16 3.00
N TYR A 176 -7.26 -20.43 1.90
CA TYR A 176 -8.11 -20.81 0.78
C TYR A 176 -7.54 -20.31 -0.56
N GLN A 177 -7.47 -21.21 -1.53
CA GLN A 177 -6.98 -20.97 -2.89
C GLN A 177 -8.05 -21.39 -3.89
N LYS A 178 -8.32 -20.54 -4.89
CA LYS A 178 -9.25 -20.82 -5.98
C LYS A 178 -8.66 -20.41 -7.31
N VAL A 179 -8.79 -21.29 -8.29
CA VAL A 179 -8.53 -21.01 -9.70
C VAL A 179 -9.66 -21.59 -10.52
N GLN A 180 -10.50 -20.72 -11.09
CA GLN A 180 -11.70 -21.10 -11.83
C GLN A 180 -12.62 -22.03 -11.01
N ASP A 181 -12.79 -23.27 -11.46
CA ASP A 181 -13.60 -24.35 -10.87
C ASP A 181 -12.83 -25.20 -9.86
N LYS A 182 -11.51 -25.01 -9.74
CA LYS A 182 -10.68 -25.69 -8.74
C LYS A 182 -10.50 -24.85 -7.49
N ASP A 183 -10.57 -25.47 -6.34
CA ASP A 183 -10.20 -24.85 -5.07
C ASP A 183 -9.47 -25.82 -4.13
N ARG A 184 -8.92 -25.26 -3.05
CA ARG A 184 -8.32 -26.00 -1.93
C ARG A 184 -8.27 -25.12 -0.70
N SER A 185 -8.33 -25.76 0.47
CA SER A 185 -8.17 -25.12 1.77
C SER A 185 -6.87 -25.59 2.43
N PHE A 186 -6.24 -24.72 3.23
CA PHE A 186 -5.03 -25.02 4.01
C PHE A 186 -3.89 -25.62 3.18
N ALA A 187 -3.51 -24.94 2.09
CA ALA A 187 -2.52 -25.41 1.14
C ALA A 187 -1.12 -24.86 1.45
N PHE A 188 -0.14 -25.75 1.65
CA PHE A 188 1.26 -25.41 1.90
C PHE A 188 2.08 -25.68 0.65
N PHE A 189 3.00 -24.78 0.31
CA PHE A 189 3.95 -24.94 -0.81
C PHE A 189 3.22 -25.38 -2.11
N SER A 190 2.14 -24.66 -2.42
CA SER A 190 1.07 -25.11 -3.30
C SER A 190 1.05 -24.30 -4.57
N THR A 191 0.99 -25.00 -5.71
CA THR A 191 0.57 -24.41 -6.98
C THR A 191 -0.80 -24.96 -7.36
N LEU A 192 -1.72 -24.07 -7.70
CA LEU A 192 -3.02 -24.38 -8.29
C LEU A 192 -3.12 -23.69 -9.65
N THR A 193 -3.40 -24.46 -10.70
CA THR A 193 -3.39 -23.98 -12.08
C THR A 193 -4.70 -24.35 -12.79
N SER A 194 -5.13 -23.49 -13.71
CA SER A 194 -6.31 -23.75 -14.54
C SER A 194 -6.10 -24.97 -15.46
N PRO A 195 -7.17 -25.73 -15.76
CA PRO A 195 -7.09 -26.88 -16.67
C PRO A 195 -6.51 -26.57 -18.06
N ALA A 196 -6.67 -25.33 -18.53
CA ALA A 196 -6.17 -24.88 -19.83
C ALA A 196 -4.64 -24.79 -19.89
N LEU A 197 -3.99 -24.59 -18.74
CA LEU A 197 -2.52 -24.50 -18.64
C LEU A 197 -1.85 -25.84 -18.33
N GLU A 198 -2.61 -26.86 -17.90
CA GLU A 198 -2.08 -28.22 -17.63
C GLU A 198 -1.87 -29.05 -18.91
N LYS A 199 -2.43 -28.62 -20.04
CA LYS A 199 -2.41 -29.35 -21.33
C LYS A 199 -1.31 -28.90 -22.30
N LYS A 200 -0.34 -28.10 -21.83
CA LYS A 200 0.83 -27.65 -22.61
C LYS A 200 2.10 -28.21 -22.00
#